data_AF-A0A1M4Y8I5-F1
#
_entry.id   AF-A0A1M4Y8I5-F1
#
_cell.length_a   1.000
_cell.length_b   1.000
_cell.length_c   1.000
_cell.angle_alpha   90.00
_cell.angle_beta   90.00
_cell.angle_gamma   90.00
#
_symmetry.space_group_name_H-M   'P 1'
#
loop_
_entity.id
_entity.type
_entity.pdbx_description
1 polymer ?
#
loop_
_entity_poly.entity_id
_entity_poly.type
_entity_poly.pdbx_seq_one_letter_code
_entity_poly.pdbx_strand_id
1 'polypeptide(L)'
;MNNNWININEFSDYLFCPEYWWKRREHHAVYPDITGIKARLNKRREMNQQGKQQKPKVVKKKGRKKRKNKQSSIGQGFLFISLLLVVMYFISPTYFYMLLGLMLLLGGLVVWFKIKERGISVFNSSKNIHVSSFLRQEQKVNPTLNLVDPEFNIFGEVPGVKLRNGSLVITLDRSDEQLPSYLPLIKKKDLFILALYMRLLNINFFTNQIIGEVYYKNYTKPKVLRWEHQKTRQIVNNVVTEVKVLIKKIRPASQKYFPALFFRCAECEFFRNGCQKRTQLKFQRVKQNREEDIVELHRNFLQIKSKIEKTSWEHWKNDIQDFARFISSSPTMQKVINKIYRHKRNYDIEEAIETSAIHGTGLYNEYMITRRSRKEEITFSYQLLMYLSIKANKKTMAKFFGSDDVRDQKVREFFDKVFRNLYFEINNYLVSLIPENVAQNNYITFNNSMINLANDEGLINASMNIGVEQDEEDDD
;
A
#
# COMPACT_ATOMS: atom_id res chain seq x y z
N MET A 1 -7.85 -4.10 -38.57
CA MET A 1 -7.35 -5.16 -37.66
C MET A 1 -7.67 -4.78 -36.22
N ASN A 2 -8.53 -5.54 -35.54
CA ASN A 2 -8.99 -5.29 -34.16
C ASN A 2 -7.96 -5.77 -33.11
N ASN A 3 -6.75 -5.19 -33.10
CA ASN A 3 -5.74 -5.57 -32.12
C ASN A 3 -5.88 -4.73 -30.83
N ASN A 4 -6.80 -5.15 -29.96
CA ASN A 4 -6.94 -4.66 -28.58
C ASN A 4 -5.79 -5.17 -27.67
N TRP A 5 -4.56 -5.21 -28.18
CA TRP A 5 -3.38 -5.62 -27.41
C TRP A 5 -2.73 -4.41 -26.76
N ILE A 6 -2.40 -4.52 -25.47
CA ILE A 6 -1.73 -3.45 -24.73
C ILE A 6 -0.33 -3.87 -24.35
N ASN A 7 0.64 -3.02 -24.67
CA ASN A 7 2.04 -3.19 -24.29
C ASN A 7 2.22 -2.78 -22.83
N ILE A 8 2.84 -3.62 -22.00
CA ILE A 8 3.17 -3.31 -20.59
C ILE A 8 3.98 -2.01 -20.48
N ASN A 9 4.89 -1.75 -21.41
CA ASN A 9 5.76 -0.56 -21.37
C ASN A 9 4.96 0.74 -21.50
N GLU A 10 3.78 0.69 -22.13
CA GLU A 10 2.90 1.84 -22.29
C GLU A 10 1.96 2.07 -21.09
N PHE A 11 1.85 1.09 -20.16
CA PHE A 11 0.96 1.26 -18.99
C PHE A 11 1.42 2.37 -18.07
N SER A 12 2.72 2.68 -18.03
CA SER A 12 3.21 3.83 -17.26
C SER A 12 2.53 5.12 -17.71
N ASP A 13 2.47 5.35 -19.02
CA ASP A 13 1.82 6.51 -19.63
C ASP A 13 0.32 6.51 -19.40
N TYR A 14 -0.30 5.34 -19.55
CA TYR A 14 -1.74 5.21 -19.34
C TYR A 14 -2.13 5.50 -17.90
N LEU A 15 -1.42 4.93 -16.94
CA LEU A 15 -1.61 5.17 -15.51
C LEU A 15 -1.27 6.61 -15.13
N PHE A 16 -0.34 7.23 -15.85
CA PHE A 16 -0.02 8.65 -15.70
C PHE A 16 -1.18 9.53 -16.17
N CYS A 17 -1.58 9.40 -17.44
CA CYS A 17 -2.69 10.11 -18.04
C CYS A 17 -3.18 9.36 -19.30
N PRO A 18 -4.44 8.88 -19.35
CA PRO A 18 -4.98 8.18 -20.52
C PRO A 18 -4.97 8.99 -21.82
N GLU A 19 -5.15 10.31 -21.75
CA GLU A 19 -5.09 11.19 -22.94
C GLU A 19 -3.68 11.35 -23.49
N TYR A 20 -2.71 11.48 -22.58
CA TYR A 20 -1.30 11.51 -22.92
C TYR A 20 -0.88 10.22 -23.61
N TRP A 21 -1.25 9.07 -23.03
CA TRP A 21 -1.04 7.77 -23.66
C TRP A 21 -1.70 7.69 -25.02
N TRP A 22 -2.96 8.10 -25.17
CA TRP A 22 -3.66 8.04 -26.45
C TRP A 22 -2.94 8.81 -27.56
N LYS A 23 -2.47 10.03 -27.26
CA LYS A 23 -1.69 10.85 -28.21
C LYS A 23 -0.33 10.23 -28.54
N ARG A 24 0.34 9.59 -27.58
CA ARG A 24 1.63 8.91 -27.81
C ARG A 24 1.49 7.55 -28.47
N ARG A 25 0.33 6.90 -28.37
CA ARG A 25 0.08 5.55 -28.86
C ARG A 25 0.37 5.41 -30.35
N GLU A 26 0.06 6.43 -31.14
CA GLU A 26 0.33 6.45 -32.59
C GLU A 26 1.85 6.45 -32.90
N HIS A 27 2.68 6.96 -31.99
CA HIS A 27 4.14 6.99 -32.13
C HIS A 27 4.83 5.68 -31.68
N HIS A 28 4.13 4.79 -30.96
CA HIS A 28 4.68 3.52 -30.45
C HIS A 28 4.33 2.29 -31.31
N ALA A 29 3.82 2.48 -32.52
CA ALA A 29 3.17 1.46 -33.36
C ALA A 29 4.10 0.41 -34.00
N VAL A 30 5.13 -0.08 -33.31
CA VAL A 30 5.82 -1.33 -33.68
C VAL A 30 5.31 -2.44 -32.77
N TYR A 31 4.20 -3.05 -33.18
CA TYR A 31 3.68 -4.23 -32.51
C TYR A 31 4.55 -5.45 -32.88
N PRO A 32 5.07 -6.21 -31.90
CA PRO A 32 5.77 -7.45 -32.20
C PRO A 32 4.81 -8.47 -32.81
N ASP A 33 5.33 -9.49 -33.49
CA ASP A 33 4.54 -10.58 -34.05
C ASP A 33 3.83 -11.39 -32.93
N ILE A 34 2.62 -10.93 -32.57
CA ILE A 34 1.78 -11.53 -31.53
C ILE A 34 1.42 -12.98 -31.90
N THR A 35 1.24 -13.28 -33.18
CA THR A 35 0.89 -14.63 -33.65
C THR A 35 2.04 -15.59 -33.40
N GLY A 36 3.27 -15.20 -33.76
CA GLY A 36 4.47 -15.97 -33.45
C GLY A 36 4.70 -16.13 -31.95
N ILE A 37 4.48 -15.09 -31.14
CA ILE A 37 4.62 -15.19 -29.67
C ILE A 37 3.57 -16.16 -29.08
N LYS A 38 2.32 -16.15 -29.57
CA LYS A 38 1.27 -17.09 -29.16
C LYS A 38 1.61 -18.54 -29.52
N ALA A 39 2.12 -18.78 -30.73
CA ALA A 39 2.56 -20.11 -31.15
C ALA A 39 3.64 -20.67 -30.20
N ARG A 40 4.61 -19.84 -29.80
CA ARG A 40 5.63 -20.23 -28.81
C ARG A 40 5.02 -20.57 -27.45
N LEU A 41 4.05 -19.78 -26.98
CA LEU A 41 3.32 -20.08 -25.75
C LEU A 41 2.59 -21.43 -25.82
N ASN A 42 1.90 -21.73 -26.93
CA ASN A 42 1.19 -23.00 -27.10
C ASN A 42 2.16 -24.20 -27.12
N LYS A 43 3.28 -24.08 -27.84
CA LYS A 43 4.34 -25.10 -27.81
C LYS A 43 4.85 -25.37 -26.38
N ARG A 44 5.03 -24.31 -25.57
CA ARG A 44 5.40 -24.45 -24.15
C ARG A 44 4.32 -25.14 -23.32
N ARG A 45 3.03 -24.86 -23.57
CA ARG A 45 1.91 -25.54 -22.90
C ARG A 45 1.91 -27.04 -23.18
N GLU A 46 2.07 -27.42 -24.44
CA GLU A 46 2.11 -28.83 -24.89
C GLU A 46 3.26 -29.58 -24.21
N MET A 47 4.47 -29.03 -24.25
CA MET A 47 5.63 -29.66 -23.58
C MET A 47 5.42 -29.82 -22.07
N ASN A 48 4.84 -28.83 -21.40
CA ASN A 48 4.55 -28.92 -19.96
C ASN A 48 3.46 -29.95 -19.64
N GLN A 49 2.44 -30.09 -20.50
CA GLN A 49 1.40 -31.12 -20.35
C GLN A 49 1.98 -32.53 -20.55
N GLN A 50 2.81 -32.74 -21.57
CA GLN A 50 3.52 -34.00 -21.82
C GLN A 50 4.44 -34.38 -20.65
N GLY A 51 5.17 -33.42 -20.08
CA GLY A 51 6.02 -33.62 -18.90
C GLY A 51 5.26 -33.96 -17.62
N LYS A 52 3.99 -33.54 -17.48
CA LYS A 52 3.11 -33.92 -16.34
C LYS A 52 2.50 -35.31 -16.49
N GLN A 53 2.23 -35.74 -17.71
CA GLN A 53 1.70 -37.09 -18.00
C GLN A 53 2.76 -38.18 -17.84
N GLN A 54 4.04 -37.84 -18.03
CA GLN A 54 5.14 -38.69 -17.63
C GLN A 54 5.27 -38.66 -16.10
N LYS A 55 4.59 -39.57 -15.40
CA LYS A 55 4.97 -39.92 -14.01
C LYS A 55 6.48 -40.07 -13.98
N PRO A 56 7.21 -39.51 -12.99
CA PRO A 56 8.64 -39.65 -12.93
C PRO A 56 8.95 -41.15 -12.93
N LYS A 57 9.42 -41.68 -14.07
CA LYS A 57 10.09 -42.97 -14.08
C LYS A 57 11.21 -42.76 -13.08
N VAL A 58 11.17 -43.50 -11.98
CA VAL A 58 12.28 -43.61 -11.05
C VAL A 58 13.41 -44.19 -11.88
N VAL A 59 14.15 -43.33 -12.57
CA VAL A 59 15.41 -43.69 -13.17
C VAL A 59 16.28 -43.93 -11.97
N LYS A 60 16.43 -45.21 -11.62
CA LYS A 60 17.55 -45.71 -10.83
C LYS A 60 18.80 -45.27 -11.59
N LYS A 61 19.26 -44.04 -11.36
CA LYS A 61 20.61 -43.63 -11.75
C LYS A 61 21.50 -44.61 -11.01
N LYS A 62 22.09 -45.57 -11.76
CA LYS A 62 23.29 -46.28 -11.32
C LYS A 62 24.31 -45.20 -11.00
N GLY A 63 24.38 -44.82 -9.72
CA GLY A 63 25.31 -43.82 -9.25
C GLY A 63 26.71 -44.36 -9.47
N ARG A 64 27.45 -43.76 -10.42
CA ARG A 64 28.90 -43.73 -10.32
C ARG A 64 29.22 -43.06 -8.98
N LYS A 65 29.66 -43.87 -8.02
CA LYS A 65 30.13 -43.42 -6.70
C LYS A 65 31.28 -42.41 -6.92
N LYS A 66 30.99 -41.11 -6.81
CA LYS A 66 32.00 -40.16 -6.37
C LYS A 66 32.19 -40.39 -4.88
N ARG A 67 33.35 -40.93 -4.49
CA ARG A 67 33.83 -40.97 -3.11
C ARG A 67 33.74 -39.55 -2.54
N LYS A 68 32.80 -39.33 -1.63
CA LYS A 68 32.90 -38.26 -0.65
C LYS A 68 33.36 -38.94 0.64
N ASN A 69 34.54 -38.55 1.12
CA ASN A 69 35.02 -38.90 2.45
C ASN A 69 33.95 -38.46 3.46
N LYS A 70 33.30 -39.44 4.10
CA LYS A 70 32.39 -39.22 5.19
C LYS A 70 33.14 -39.63 6.45
N GLN A 71 33.65 -38.63 7.15
CA GLN A 71 34.24 -38.77 8.47
C GLN A 71 33.22 -39.43 9.41
N SER A 72 33.75 -40.29 10.27
CA SER A 72 33.10 -41.38 10.99
C SER A 72 31.96 -40.96 11.92
N SER A 73 30.74 -41.45 11.64
CA SER A 73 29.65 -41.55 12.65
C SER A 73 29.67 -42.90 13.40
N ILE A 74 30.76 -43.66 13.32
CA ILE A 74 30.87 -45.00 13.91
C ILE A 74 30.93 -44.91 15.45
N GLY A 75 31.53 -43.86 16.00
CA GLY A 75 31.61 -43.65 17.45
C GLY A 75 30.27 -43.34 18.15
N GLN A 76 29.31 -42.74 17.44
CA GLN A 76 27.99 -42.42 18.01
C GLN A 76 27.06 -43.65 18.08
N GLY A 77 27.24 -44.63 17.18
CA GLY A 77 26.47 -45.88 17.21
C GLY A 77 26.85 -46.80 18.36
N PHE A 78 28.14 -46.87 18.70
CA PHE A 78 28.63 -47.70 19.81
C PHE A 78 28.17 -47.16 21.17
N LEU A 79 28.27 -45.85 21.40
CA LEU A 79 27.79 -45.22 22.64
C LEU A 79 26.28 -45.44 22.86
N PHE A 80 25.48 -45.44 21.78
CA PHE A 80 24.05 -45.66 21.88
C PHE A 80 23.70 -47.11 22.26
N ILE A 81 24.42 -48.09 21.70
CA ILE A 81 24.22 -49.51 22.00
C ILE A 81 24.64 -49.84 23.43
N SER A 82 25.76 -49.28 23.90
CA SER A 82 26.21 -49.45 25.28
C SER A 82 25.24 -48.86 26.30
N LEU A 83 24.67 -47.68 26.02
CA LEU A 83 23.66 -47.07 26.88
C LEU A 83 22.36 -47.91 26.92
N LEU A 84 21.97 -48.49 25.79
CA LEU A 84 20.79 -49.35 25.67
C LEU A 84 20.93 -50.65 26.49
N LEU A 85 22.13 -51.24 26.50
CA LEU A 85 22.44 -52.44 27.30
C LEU A 85 22.43 -52.16 28.81
N VAL A 86 22.88 -50.98 29.25
CA VAL A 86 22.80 -50.57 30.66
C VAL A 86 21.36 -50.35 31.09
N VAL A 87 20.55 -49.71 30.23
CA VAL A 87 19.11 -49.50 30.49
C VAL A 87 18.34 -50.82 30.54
N MET A 88 18.74 -51.84 29.77
CA MET A 88 18.17 -53.19 29.83
C MET A 88 18.38 -53.91 31.17
N TYR A 89 19.43 -53.56 31.92
CA TYR A 89 19.76 -54.25 33.17
C TYR A 89 18.88 -53.81 34.35
N PHE A 90 18.33 -52.58 34.30
CA PHE A 90 17.61 -51.97 35.43
C PHE A 90 16.10 -51.83 35.21
N ILE A 91 15.59 -52.20 34.03
CA ILE A 91 14.19 -51.99 33.67
C ILE A 91 13.47 -53.33 33.56
N SER A 92 12.34 -53.45 34.27
CA SER A 92 11.44 -54.61 34.17
C SER A 92 11.09 -54.91 32.69
N PRO A 93 10.99 -56.19 32.28
CA PRO A 93 10.80 -56.59 30.88
C PRO A 93 9.67 -55.85 30.17
N THR A 94 8.57 -55.53 30.87
CA THR A 94 7.40 -54.82 30.32
C THR A 94 7.72 -53.39 29.89
N TYR A 95 8.52 -52.66 30.67
CA TYR A 95 8.92 -51.28 30.34
C TYR A 95 9.96 -51.25 29.22
N PHE A 96 10.80 -52.28 29.09
CA PHE A 96 11.74 -52.40 27.98
C PHE A 96 11.02 -52.57 26.64
N TYR A 97 10.02 -53.46 26.56
CA TYR A 97 9.24 -53.65 25.33
C TYR A 97 8.43 -52.40 24.95
N MET A 98 7.89 -51.67 25.92
CA MET A 98 7.23 -50.39 25.69
C MET A 98 8.18 -49.33 25.11
N LEU A 99 9.40 -49.23 25.66
CA LEU A 99 10.41 -48.27 25.22
C LEU A 99 10.96 -48.62 23.83
N LEU A 100 11.15 -49.91 23.52
CA LEU A 100 11.53 -50.39 22.20
C LEU A 100 10.44 -50.09 21.15
N GLY A 101 9.17 -50.32 21.49
CA GLY A 101 8.03 -49.99 20.63
C GLY A 101 7.95 -48.49 20.32
N LEU A 102 8.18 -47.64 21.32
CA LEU A 102 8.18 -46.19 21.17
C LEU A 102 9.36 -45.71 20.30
N MET A 103 10.55 -46.30 20.47
CA MET A 103 11.74 -46.02 19.66
C MET A 103 11.56 -46.44 18.19
N LEU A 104 10.90 -47.57 17.93
CA LEU A 104 10.59 -48.02 16.57
C LEU A 104 9.56 -47.11 15.89
N LEU A 105 8.54 -46.65 16.62
CA LEU A 105 7.57 -45.67 16.14
C LEU A 105 8.22 -44.32 15.82
N LEU A 106 9.05 -43.79 16.72
CA LEU A 106 9.79 -42.54 16.52
C LEU A 106 10.79 -42.67 15.37
N GLY A 107 11.50 -43.80 15.27
CA GLY A 107 12.39 -44.12 14.16
C GLY A 107 11.65 -44.17 12.82
N GLY A 108 10.48 -44.82 12.78
CA GLY A 108 9.59 -44.87 11.63
C GLY A 108 9.11 -43.49 11.18
N LEU A 109 8.70 -42.64 12.13
CA LEU A 109 8.31 -41.25 11.88
C LEU A 109 9.47 -40.42 11.32
N VAL A 110 10.67 -40.52 11.88
CA VAL A 110 11.86 -39.80 11.40
C VAL A 110 12.24 -40.25 9.98
N VAL A 111 12.16 -41.56 9.70
CA VAL A 111 12.42 -42.10 8.35
C VAL A 111 11.35 -41.62 7.37
N TRP A 112 10.08 -41.64 7.75
CA TRP A 112 8.97 -41.14 6.92
C TRP A 112 9.11 -39.65 6.62
N PHE A 113 9.44 -38.82 7.63
CA PHE A 113 9.74 -37.41 7.43
C PHE A 113 10.92 -37.18 6.50
N LYS A 114 12.03 -37.92 6.68
CA LYS A 114 13.21 -37.83 5.79
C LYS A 114 12.91 -38.28 4.35
N ILE A 115 12.07 -39.29 4.16
CA ILE A 115 11.66 -39.74 2.81
C ILE A 115 10.76 -38.69 2.16
N LYS A 116 9.81 -38.12 2.93
CA LYS A 116 8.93 -37.04 2.47
C LYS A 116 9.71 -35.78 2.10
N GLU A 117 10.65 -35.35 2.93
CA GLU A 117 11.56 -34.22 2.65
C GLU A 117 12.43 -34.47 1.42
N ARG A 118 13.02 -35.67 1.29
CA ARG A 118 13.78 -36.03 0.08
C ARG A 118 12.91 -36.00 -1.16
N GLY A 119 11.70 -36.56 -1.11
CA GLY A 119 10.74 -36.52 -2.21
C GLY A 119 10.40 -35.10 -2.64
N ILE A 120 10.09 -34.21 -1.69
CA ILE A 120 9.81 -32.79 -1.94
C ILE A 120 11.04 -32.08 -2.53
N SER A 121 12.24 -32.34 -2.00
CA SER A 121 13.49 -31.72 -2.47
C SER A 121 13.85 -32.12 -3.91
N VAL A 122 13.67 -33.39 -4.27
CA VAL A 122 13.93 -33.92 -5.62
C VAL A 122 12.91 -33.37 -6.61
N PHE A 123 11.65 -33.28 -6.21
CA PHE A 123 10.58 -32.70 -7.03
C PHE A 123 10.79 -31.20 -7.28
N ASN A 124 11.18 -30.44 -6.26
CA ASN A 124 11.51 -29.02 -6.43
C ASN A 124 12.77 -28.85 -7.29
N SER A 125 13.79 -29.69 -7.11
CA SER A 125 15.00 -29.63 -7.93
C SER A 125 14.73 -29.94 -9.40
N SER A 126 13.87 -30.92 -9.72
CA SER A 126 13.54 -31.25 -11.12
C SER A 126 12.75 -30.13 -11.79
N LYS A 127 11.80 -29.52 -11.06
CA LYS A 127 11.02 -28.37 -11.53
C LYS A 127 11.91 -27.16 -11.82
N ASN A 128 12.91 -26.88 -10.97
CA ASN A 128 13.84 -25.77 -11.15
C ASN A 128 14.76 -25.97 -12.36
N ILE A 129 15.24 -27.20 -12.58
CA ILE A 129 16.05 -27.56 -13.75
C ILE A 129 15.24 -27.33 -15.05
N HIS A 130 13.98 -27.74 -15.06
CA HIS A 130 13.08 -27.56 -16.20
C HIS A 130 12.87 -26.07 -16.54
N VAL A 131 12.52 -25.22 -15.56
CA VAL A 131 12.36 -23.77 -15.80
C VAL A 131 13.64 -23.15 -16.35
N SER A 132 14.81 -23.56 -15.83
CA SER A 132 16.09 -23.00 -16.28
C SER A 132 16.45 -23.36 -17.72
N SER A 133 16.13 -24.58 -18.16
CA SER A 133 16.37 -24.99 -19.55
C SER A 133 15.41 -24.27 -20.49
N PHE A 134 14.14 -24.10 -20.10
CA PHE A 134 13.15 -23.37 -20.89
C PHE A 134 13.52 -21.91 -21.10
N LEU A 135 13.92 -21.21 -20.03
CA LEU A 135 14.34 -19.82 -20.14
C LEU A 135 15.53 -19.66 -21.10
N ARG A 136 16.56 -20.51 -20.96
CA ARG A 136 17.75 -20.46 -21.82
C ARG A 136 17.43 -20.75 -23.29
N GLN A 137 16.57 -21.73 -23.56
CA GLN A 137 16.14 -22.02 -24.92
C GLN A 137 15.33 -20.86 -25.51
N GLU A 138 14.44 -20.26 -24.71
CA GLU A 138 13.66 -19.11 -25.14
C GLU A 138 14.55 -17.92 -25.46
N GLN A 139 15.51 -17.58 -24.59
CA GLN A 139 16.44 -16.46 -24.80
C GLN A 139 17.31 -16.62 -26.05
N LYS A 140 17.54 -17.85 -26.55
CA LYS A 140 18.24 -18.06 -27.83
C LYS A 140 17.41 -17.65 -29.04
N VAL A 141 16.09 -17.78 -28.96
CA VAL A 141 15.15 -17.55 -30.09
C VAL A 141 14.42 -16.21 -29.94
N ASN A 142 14.32 -15.71 -28.71
CA ASN A 142 13.60 -14.51 -28.29
C ASN A 142 14.46 -13.78 -27.23
N PRO A 143 15.58 -13.16 -27.64
CA PRO A 143 16.57 -12.58 -26.72
C PRO A 143 16.02 -11.44 -25.87
N THR A 144 15.07 -10.67 -26.40
CA THR A 144 14.36 -9.60 -25.70
C THR A 144 13.26 -10.14 -24.77
N LEU A 145 12.92 -11.42 -24.86
CA LEU A 145 11.90 -12.08 -24.06
C LEU A 145 10.53 -11.37 -24.15
N ASN A 146 10.06 -11.18 -25.38
CA ASN A 146 8.71 -10.71 -25.66
C ASN A 146 7.69 -11.81 -25.32
N LEU A 147 6.81 -11.55 -24.36
CA LEU A 147 5.82 -12.50 -23.83
C LEU A 147 4.40 -11.94 -23.97
N VAL A 148 3.41 -12.86 -23.97
CA VAL A 148 1.98 -12.53 -24.11
C VAL A 148 1.13 -13.20 -23.02
N ASP A 149 0.04 -12.53 -22.69
CA ASP A 149 -1.12 -13.08 -21.99
C ASP A 149 -2.36 -12.93 -22.90
N PRO A 150 -2.76 -14.01 -23.61
CA PRO A 150 -3.92 -13.98 -24.49
C PRO A 150 -5.27 -13.83 -23.78
N GLU A 151 -5.35 -14.15 -22.48
CA GLU A 151 -6.60 -14.02 -21.72
C GLU A 151 -6.97 -12.54 -21.53
N PHE A 152 -5.95 -11.70 -21.38
CA PHE A 152 -6.12 -10.27 -21.13
C PHE A 152 -5.67 -9.38 -22.31
N ASN A 153 -5.19 -9.97 -23.41
CA ASN A 153 -4.58 -9.26 -24.54
C ASN A 153 -3.45 -8.31 -24.11
N ILE A 154 -2.57 -8.77 -23.22
CA ILE A 154 -1.42 -8.00 -22.75
C ILE A 154 -0.16 -8.62 -23.32
N PHE A 155 0.81 -7.79 -23.71
CA PHE A 155 2.13 -8.25 -24.11
C PHE A 155 3.20 -7.30 -23.58
N GLY A 156 4.44 -7.76 -23.54
CA GLY A 156 5.55 -6.89 -23.16
C GLY A 156 6.89 -7.59 -23.30
N GLU A 157 7.90 -6.75 -23.50
CA GLU A 157 9.30 -7.14 -23.39
C GLU A 157 9.66 -7.22 -21.90
N VAL A 158 10.05 -8.39 -21.41
CA VAL A 158 10.34 -8.57 -19.98
C VAL A 158 11.83 -8.36 -19.72
N PRO A 159 12.23 -7.22 -19.10
CA PRO A 159 13.64 -6.85 -19.02
C PRO A 159 14.44 -7.76 -18.11
N GLY A 160 15.61 -8.21 -18.59
CA GLY A 160 16.72 -8.67 -17.74
C GLY A 160 16.44 -9.85 -16.82
N VAL A 161 15.59 -10.81 -17.24
CA VAL A 161 15.21 -11.96 -16.40
C VAL A 161 16.41 -12.85 -16.09
N LYS A 162 16.70 -13.04 -14.80
CA LYS A 162 17.80 -13.88 -14.29
C LYS A 162 17.25 -15.07 -13.49
N LEU A 163 18.05 -16.13 -13.37
CA LEU A 163 17.75 -17.25 -12.47
C LEU A 163 18.54 -17.09 -11.18
N ARG A 164 17.84 -17.06 -10.04
CA ARG A 164 18.45 -17.04 -8.69
C ARG A 164 17.76 -18.10 -7.83
N ASN A 165 18.52 -19.10 -7.40
CA ASN A 165 18.05 -20.19 -6.53
C ASN A 165 16.80 -20.92 -7.06
N GLY A 166 16.69 -21.09 -8.38
CA GLY A 166 15.53 -21.71 -9.04
C GLY A 166 14.39 -20.74 -9.36
N SER A 167 14.40 -19.54 -8.79
CA SER A 167 13.42 -18.50 -9.07
C SER A 167 13.81 -17.65 -10.28
N LEU A 168 12.81 -17.28 -11.07
CA LEU A 168 12.92 -16.23 -12.07
C LEU A 168 12.89 -14.89 -11.37
N VAL A 169 13.95 -14.09 -11.55
CA VAL A 169 14.08 -12.77 -10.97
C VAL A 169 13.96 -11.74 -12.07
N ILE A 170 13.03 -10.80 -11.90
CA ILE A 170 12.90 -9.59 -12.71
C ILE A 170 13.22 -8.37 -11.87
N THR A 171 13.91 -7.41 -12.48
CA THR A 171 14.36 -6.20 -11.80
C THR A 171 13.91 -4.97 -12.57
N LEU A 172 13.23 -4.05 -11.87
CA LEU A 172 13.00 -2.69 -12.33
C LEU A 172 14.03 -1.77 -11.68
N ASP A 173 14.88 -1.18 -12.50
CA ASP A 173 15.84 -0.19 -12.06
C ASP A 173 15.21 1.20 -12.04
N ARG A 174 15.12 1.79 -10.84
CA ARG A 174 14.67 3.16 -10.55
C ARG A 174 15.72 3.85 -9.67
N SER A 175 16.99 3.50 -9.82
CA SER A 175 18.09 4.00 -8.99
C SER A 175 18.35 5.51 -9.15
N ASP A 176 17.79 6.12 -10.18
CA ASP A 176 17.72 7.56 -10.42
C ASP A 176 16.54 8.23 -9.68
N GLU A 177 15.47 7.48 -9.41
CA GLU A 177 14.23 7.97 -8.79
C GLU A 177 14.30 7.91 -7.25
N GLN A 178 14.12 9.07 -6.61
CA GLN A 178 14.02 9.17 -5.16
C GLN A 178 12.58 8.91 -4.70
N LEU A 179 12.39 7.85 -3.91
CA LEU A 179 11.08 7.57 -3.32
C LEU A 179 10.83 8.57 -2.18
N PRO A 180 9.69 9.27 -2.14
CA PRO A 180 9.40 10.16 -1.03
C PRO A 180 9.30 9.39 0.29
N SER A 181 9.80 9.98 1.39
CA SER A 181 9.81 9.36 2.72
C SER A 181 8.41 8.97 3.23
N TYR A 182 7.39 9.70 2.79
CA TYR A 182 5.98 9.46 3.13
C TYR A 182 5.35 8.30 2.34
N LEU A 183 6.05 7.74 1.35
CA LEU A 183 5.58 6.66 0.49
C LEU A 183 6.56 5.47 0.61
N PRO A 184 6.57 4.72 1.72
CA PRO A 184 7.57 3.68 1.97
C PRO A 184 7.34 2.40 1.15
N LEU A 185 6.32 2.34 0.30
CA LEU A 185 5.97 1.18 -0.52
C LEU A 185 6.44 1.31 -1.97
N ILE A 186 6.29 0.23 -2.75
CA ILE A 186 6.50 0.30 -4.21
C ILE A 186 5.38 1.18 -4.79
N LYS A 187 5.73 2.24 -5.54
CA LYS A 187 4.79 3.12 -6.23
C LYS A 187 3.78 2.32 -7.05
N LYS A 188 2.56 2.83 -7.20
CA LYS A 188 1.48 2.18 -7.96
C LYS A 188 1.94 1.83 -9.37
N LYS A 189 2.57 2.77 -10.10
CA LYS A 189 3.03 2.55 -11.48
C LYS A 189 4.01 1.37 -11.58
N ASP A 190 5.00 1.31 -10.70
CA ASP A 190 6.05 0.29 -10.73
C ASP A 190 5.52 -1.06 -10.26
N LEU A 191 4.60 -1.04 -9.28
CA LEU A 191 3.88 -2.23 -8.83
C LEU A 191 3.05 -2.84 -9.96
N PHE A 192 2.34 -2.02 -10.75
CA PHE A 192 1.57 -2.47 -11.90
C PHE A 192 2.46 -3.15 -12.94
N ILE A 193 3.54 -2.47 -13.36
CA ILE A 193 4.48 -3.00 -14.34
C ILE A 193 5.08 -4.32 -13.85
N LEU A 194 5.59 -4.34 -12.61
CA LEU A 194 6.20 -5.52 -12.02
C LEU A 194 5.22 -6.69 -11.92
N ALA A 195 3.99 -6.44 -11.44
CA ALA A 195 2.96 -7.45 -11.32
C ALA A 195 2.56 -8.06 -12.67
N LEU A 196 2.43 -7.23 -13.71
CA LEU A 196 2.11 -7.67 -15.07
C LEU A 196 3.24 -8.52 -15.65
N TYR A 197 4.50 -8.12 -15.48
CA TYR A 197 5.63 -8.95 -15.90
C TYR A 197 5.71 -10.28 -15.15
N MET A 198 5.52 -10.26 -13.83
CA MET A 198 5.47 -11.49 -13.04
C MET A 198 4.35 -12.42 -13.54
N ARG A 199 3.20 -11.87 -13.93
CA ARG A 199 2.11 -12.64 -14.56
C ARG A 199 2.51 -13.21 -15.93
N LEU A 200 3.14 -12.42 -16.79
CA LEU A 200 3.64 -12.93 -18.08
C LEU A 200 4.60 -14.10 -17.87
N LEU A 201 5.53 -14.00 -16.91
CA LEU A 201 6.43 -15.09 -16.57
C LEU A 201 5.69 -16.32 -16.03
N ASN A 202 4.69 -16.12 -15.16
CA ASN A 202 3.88 -17.22 -14.62
C ASN A 202 3.13 -17.98 -15.73
N ILE A 203 2.51 -17.26 -16.67
CA ILE A 203 1.72 -17.84 -17.76
C ILE A 203 2.61 -18.53 -18.79
N ASN A 204 3.79 -17.97 -19.07
CA ASN A 204 4.65 -18.46 -20.14
C ASN A 204 5.62 -19.57 -19.68
N PHE A 205 6.01 -19.58 -18.40
CA PHE A 205 6.93 -20.57 -17.83
C PHE A 205 6.30 -21.50 -16.78
N PHE A 206 5.02 -21.32 -16.46
CA PHE A 206 4.24 -22.18 -15.55
C PHE A 206 4.88 -22.38 -14.17
N THR A 207 5.54 -21.34 -13.66
CA THR A 207 6.23 -21.35 -12.37
C THR A 207 5.70 -20.29 -11.42
N ASN A 208 5.62 -20.65 -10.14
CA ASN A 208 5.29 -19.72 -9.05
C ASN A 208 6.55 -19.20 -8.35
N GLN A 209 7.74 -19.67 -8.75
CA GLN A 209 9.01 -19.19 -8.22
C GLN A 209 9.45 -17.96 -9.02
N ILE A 210 8.78 -16.85 -8.77
CA ILE A 210 9.03 -15.58 -9.44
C ILE A 210 9.24 -14.52 -8.37
N ILE A 211 10.32 -13.76 -8.52
CA ILE A 211 10.71 -12.66 -7.63
C ILE A 211 10.77 -11.39 -8.47
N GLY A 212 10.03 -10.37 -8.06
CA GLY A 212 10.13 -9.03 -8.62
C GLY A 212 10.89 -8.12 -7.67
N GLU A 213 11.90 -7.41 -8.16
CA GLU A 213 12.72 -6.47 -7.39
C GLU A 213 12.61 -5.06 -7.99
N VAL A 214 12.48 -4.03 -7.14
CA VAL A 214 12.56 -2.62 -7.55
C VAL A 214 13.64 -1.92 -6.73
N TYR A 215 14.60 -1.29 -7.41
CA TYR A 215 15.69 -0.52 -6.79
C TYR A 215 15.36 0.97 -6.86
N TYR A 216 15.33 1.66 -5.71
CA TYR A 216 15.12 3.11 -5.63
C TYR A 216 16.36 3.79 -5.07
N LYS A 217 16.65 5.02 -5.50
CA LYS A 217 17.88 5.77 -5.14
C LYS A 217 18.19 5.80 -3.64
N ASN A 218 17.17 5.96 -2.81
CA ASN A 218 17.30 6.16 -1.36
C ASN A 218 17.18 4.87 -0.53
N TYR A 219 17.16 3.69 -1.15
CA TYR A 219 17.06 2.42 -0.45
C TYR A 219 18.24 1.50 -0.81
N THR A 220 18.95 1.01 0.21
CA THR A 220 20.10 0.10 0.04
C THR A 220 19.68 -1.33 -0.34
N LYS A 221 18.43 -1.70 -0.05
CA LYS A 221 17.85 -3.00 -0.41
C LYS A 221 16.68 -2.78 -1.37
N PRO A 222 16.52 -3.65 -2.40
CA PRO A 222 15.37 -3.56 -3.27
C PRO A 222 14.08 -3.84 -2.50
N LYS A 223 12.99 -3.21 -2.94
CA LYS A 223 11.65 -3.66 -2.55
C LYS A 223 11.31 -4.91 -3.35
N VAL A 224 10.80 -5.94 -2.68
CA VAL A 224 10.66 -7.28 -3.26
C VAL A 224 9.23 -7.80 -3.19
N LEU A 225 8.74 -8.34 -4.30
CA LEU A 225 7.53 -9.15 -4.40
C LEU A 225 7.89 -10.60 -4.71
N ARG A 226 7.26 -11.54 -4.03
CA ARG A 226 7.50 -12.98 -4.25
C ARG A 226 6.19 -13.66 -4.56
N TRP A 227 6.08 -14.24 -5.76
CA TRP A 227 4.83 -14.85 -6.23
C TRP A 227 4.34 -16.00 -5.34
N GLU A 228 5.25 -16.68 -4.64
CA GLU A 228 4.89 -17.73 -3.68
C GLU A 228 4.00 -17.20 -2.54
N HIS A 229 4.16 -15.92 -2.15
CA HIS A 229 3.38 -15.29 -1.11
C HIS A 229 1.93 -15.03 -1.55
N GLN A 230 0.97 -15.37 -0.70
CA GLN A 230 -0.45 -15.15 -0.95
C GLN A 230 -0.78 -13.66 -1.18
N LYS A 231 -0.20 -12.76 -0.38
CA LYS A 231 -0.38 -11.30 -0.53
C LYS A 231 0.06 -10.81 -1.91
N THR A 232 1.20 -11.27 -2.42
CA THR A 232 1.67 -10.90 -3.77
C THR A 232 0.71 -11.39 -4.85
N ARG A 233 0.18 -12.62 -4.73
CA ARG A 233 -0.83 -13.13 -5.68
C ARG A 233 -2.11 -12.29 -5.66
N GLN A 234 -2.56 -11.85 -4.49
CA GLN A 234 -3.70 -10.93 -4.38
C GLN A 234 -3.42 -9.59 -5.08
N ILE A 235 -2.25 -8.99 -4.84
CA ILE A 235 -1.82 -7.75 -5.52
C ILE A 235 -1.84 -7.92 -7.04
N VAL A 236 -1.23 -9.00 -7.56
CA VAL A 236 -1.21 -9.28 -9.01
C VAL A 236 -2.61 -9.43 -9.56
N ASN A 237 -3.49 -10.17 -8.88
CA ASN A 237 -4.88 -10.34 -9.32
C ASN A 237 -5.68 -9.03 -9.32
N ASN A 238 -5.46 -8.18 -8.32
CA ASN A 238 -6.07 -6.85 -8.25
C ASN A 238 -5.61 -5.98 -9.43
N VAL A 239 -4.30 -5.92 -9.67
CA VAL A 239 -3.72 -5.21 -10.83
C VAL A 239 -4.33 -5.70 -12.14
N VAL A 240 -4.41 -7.02 -12.34
CA VAL A 240 -4.97 -7.62 -13.57
C VAL A 240 -6.45 -7.28 -13.74
N THR A 241 -7.22 -7.28 -12.66
CA THR A 241 -8.63 -6.90 -12.68
C THR A 241 -8.81 -5.44 -13.04
N GLU A 242 -8.01 -4.54 -12.44
CA GLU A 242 -7.99 -3.12 -12.79
C GLU A 242 -7.63 -2.93 -14.27
N VAL A 243 -6.57 -3.58 -14.74
CA VAL A 243 -6.16 -3.54 -16.15
C VAL A 243 -7.31 -3.97 -17.05
N LYS A 244 -7.98 -5.09 -16.79
CA LYS A 244 -9.15 -5.55 -17.58
C LYS A 244 -10.24 -4.49 -17.68
N VAL A 245 -10.53 -3.78 -16.58
CA VAL A 245 -11.49 -2.67 -16.57
C VAL A 245 -11.00 -1.51 -17.43
N LEU A 246 -9.71 -1.17 -17.36
CA LEU A 246 -9.09 -0.13 -18.18
C LEU A 246 -9.18 -0.48 -19.68
N ILE A 247 -8.83 -1.71 -20.07
CA ILE A 247 -8.93 -2.18 -21.48
C ILE A 247 -10.37 -2.04 -22.00
N LYS A 248 -11.38 -2.42 -21.21
CA LYS A 248 -12.78 -2.30 -21.60
C LYS A 248 -13.17 -0.84 -21.87
N LYS A 249 -12.65 0.10 -21.08
CA LYS A 249 -12.92 1.54 -21.17
C LYS A 249 -12.22 2.23 -22.35
N ILE A 250 -11.09 1.69 -22.81
CA ILE A 250 -10.32 2.20 -23.96
C ILE A 250 -11.03 1.92 -25.30
N ARG A 251 -12.02 1.03 -25.35
CA ARG A 251 -12.72 0.70 -26.59
C ARG A 251 -13.42 1.94 -27.19
N PRO A 252 -13.42 2.11 -28.53
CA PRO A 252 -13.85 3.33 -29.21
C PRO A 252 -15.25 3.83 -28.82
N ALA A 253 -16.17 2.92 -28.46
CA ALA A 253 -17.55 3.24 -28.12
C ALA A 253 -17.75 3.85 -26.72
N SER A 254 -16.74 3.86 -25.84
CA SER A 254 -16.89 4.30 -24.44
C SER A 254 -16.01 5.49 -24.05
N GLN A 255 -15.75 6.42 -24.98
CA GLN A 255 -15.03 7.68 -24.70
C GLN A 255 -15.84 8.63 -23.78
N LYS A 256 -16.27 8.16 -22.60
CA LYS A 256 -16.57 9.05 -21.47
C LYS A 256 -15.22 9.48 -20.89
N TYR A 257 -14.91 10.74 -21.16
CA TYR A 257 -13.78 11.51 -20.66
C TYR A 257 -13.33 11.10 -19.24
N PHE A 258 -12.09 10.63 -19.12
CA PHE A 258 -11.46 10.37 -17.82
C PHE A 258 -10.89 11.67 -17.25
N PRO A 259 -11.28 12.12 -16.05
CA PRO A 259 -10.64 13.27 -15.43
C PRO A 259 -9.15 12.97 -15.20
N ALA A 260 -8.29 13.91 -15.58
CA ALA A 260 -6.85 13.79 -15.35
C ALA A 260 -6.54 13.81 -13.84
N LEU A 261 -5.49 13.09 -13.43
CA LEU A 261 -5.01 13.08 -12.05
C LEU A 261 -4.37 14.44 -11.74
N PHE A 262 -4.91 15.11 -10.73
CA PHE A 262 -4.80 16.55 -10.48
C PHE A 262 -3.38 17.03 -10.19
N PHE A 263 -2.57 16.21 -9.50
CA PHE A 263 -1.24 16.60 -9.00
C PHE A 263 -0.09 16.22 -9.93
N ARG A 264 -0.33 15.33 -10.91
CA ARG A 264 0.67 14.90 -11.90
C ARG A 264 0.84 15.87 -13.07
N CYS A 265 -0.03 16.86 -13.12
CA CYS A 265 -0.04 17.87 -14.15
C CYS A 265 1.21 18.78 -14.11
N ALA A 266 1.75 19.12 -12.94
CA ALA A 266 2.89 20.05 -12.83
C ALA A 266 4.17 19.58 -13.57
N GLU A 267 4.35 18.26 -13.69
CA GLU A 267 5.51 17.63 -14.35
C GLU A 267 5.19 17.12 -15.77
N CYS A 268 3.95 17.28 -16.25
CA CYS A 268 3.53 16.80 -17.56
C CYS A 268 3.97 17.77 -18.67
N GLU A 269 4.70 17.30 -19.67
CA GLU A 269 5.10 18.13 -20.82
C GLU A 269 3.88 18.68 -21.59
N PHE A 270 2.79 17.93 -21.65
CA PHE A 270 1.52 18.38 -22.26
C PHE A 270 0.73 19.35 -21.38
N PHE A 271 1.04 19.43 -20.09
CA PHE A 271 0.44 20.42 -19.20
C PHE A 271 0.96 21.84 -19.47
N ARG A 272 2.23 21.97 -19.90
CA ARG A 272 2.80 23.27 -20.32
C ARG A 272 2.13 23.82 -21.58
N ASN A 273 1.57 22.95 -22.43
CA ASN A 273 1.04 23.29 -23.76
C ASN A 273 -0.51 23.38 -23.81
N GLY A 274 -1.17 23.79 -22.71
CA GLY A 274 -2.59 24.18 -22.77
C GLY A 274 -3.62 23.05 -22.54
N CYS A 275 -3.35 22.11 -21.63
CA CYS A 275 -4.33 21.09 -21.24
C CYS A 275 -5.65 21.70 -20.70
N GLN A 276 -6.77 21.45 -21.37
CA GLN A 276 -8.11 21.96 -20.99
C GLN A 276 -8.63 21.39 -19.65
N LYS A 277 -8.06 20.28 -19.17
CA LYS A 277 -8.38 19.66 -17.88
C LYS A 277 -7.59 20.23 -16.71
N ARG A 278 -6.98 21.41 -16.89
CA ARG A 278 -6.31 22.19 -15.84
C ARG A 278 -7.29 22.48 -14.71
N THR A 279 -7.38 21.55 -13.76
CA THR A 279 -8.01 21.85 -12.49
C THR A 279 -6.90 22.53 -11.67
N GLN A 280 -6.79 23.85 -11.79
CA GLN A 280 -6.14 24.60 -10.71
C GLN A 280 -6.95 24.32 -9.45
N LEU A 281 -6.31 24.24 -8.28
CA LEU A 281 -7.00 24.46 -7.02
C LEU A 281 -7.46 25.91 -7.09
N LYS A 282 -8.60 26.17 -7.73
CA LYS A 282 -9.27 27.45 -7.67
C LYS A 282 -9.93 27.46 -6.31
N PHE A 283 -9.14 27.70 -5.26
CA PHE A 283 -9.70 28.32 -4.08
C PHE A 283 -10.31 29.62 -4.58
N GLN A 284 -11.64 29.73 -4.49
CA GLN A 284 -12.30 30.99 -4.73
C GLN A 284 -11.56 32.01 -3.87
N ARG A 285 -10.93 33.00 -4.52
CA ARG A 285 -10.39 34.15 -3.80
C ARG A 285 -11.58 34.78 -3.10
N VAL A 286 -11.63 34.64 -1.79
CA VAL A 286 -12.65 35.31 -1.01
C VAL A 286 -12.45 36.81 -1.21
N LYS A 287 -13.52 37.51 -1.58
CA LYS A 287 -13.52 38.96 -1.71
C LYS A 287 -13.12 39.53 -0.34
N GLN A 288 -12.03 40.31 -0.32
CA GLN A 288 -11.71 41.15 0.83
C GLN A 288 -12.90 42.08 1.04
N ASN A 289 -13.65 41.92 2.13
CA ASN A 289 -14.47 42.96 2.72
C ASN A 289 -15.09 42.49 4.04
N ARG A 290 -14.43 42.86 5.14
CA ARG A 290 -14.93 43.27 6.47
C ARG A 290 -13.76 43.14 7.46
N GLU A 291 -13.69 44.03 8.44
CA GLU A 291 -12.85 43.78 9.62
C GLU A 291 -13.31 42.46 10.23
N GLU A 292 -12.38 41.50 10.35
CA GLU A 292 -12.68 40.18 10.88
C GLU A 292 -12.57 40.22 12.40
N ASP A 293 -13.64 39.86 13.10
CA ASP A 293 -13.58 39.62 14.54
C ASP A 293 -12.82 38.31 14.79
N ILE A 294 -11.63 38.43 15.39
CA ILE A 294 -10.76 37.30 15.69
C ILE A 294 -11.38 36.37 16.74
N VAL A 295 -12.17 36.89 17.68
CA VAL A 295 -12.86 36.09 18.69
C VAL A 295 -13.95 35.25 18.04
N GLU A 296 -14.74 35.85 17.15
CA GLU A 296 -15.74 35.13 16.37
C GLU A 296 -15.10 34.07 15.46
N LEU A 297 -13.98 34.41 14.79
CA LEU A 297 -13.23 33.48 13.95
C LEU A 297 -12.69 32.29 14.76
N HIS A 298 -12.18 32.52 15.96
CA HIS A 298 -11.71 31.46 16.87
C HIS A 298 -12.85 30.58 17.37
N ARG A 299 -13.98 31.16 17.77
CA ARG A 299 -15.19 30.40 18.17
C ARG A 299 -15.70 29.52 17.01
N ASN A 300 -15.78 30.08 15.80
CA ASN A 300 -16.19 29.34 14.60
C ASN A 300 -15.21 28.19 14.27
N PHE A 301 -13.90 28.40 14.48
CA PHE A 301 -12.91 27.34 14.35
C PHE A 301 -13.16 26.19 15.35
N LEU A 302 -13.41 26.51 16.63
CA LEU A 302 -13.68 25.50 17.67
C LEU A 302 -14.95 24.70 17.35
N GLN A 303 -16.02 25.35 16.89
CA GLN A 303 -17.25 24.67 16.48
C GLN A 303 -17.03 23.71 15.31
N ILE A 304 -16.30 24.14 14.28
CA ILE A 304 -15.98 23.29 13.11
C ILE A 304 -15.08 22.13 13.51
N LYS A 305 -14.09 22.36 14.38
CA LYS A 305 -13.24 21.32 14.93
C LYS A 305 -14.07 20.26 15.67
N SER A 306 -14.93 20.68 16.60
CA SER A 306 -15.84 19.81 17.36
C SER A 306 -16.73 18.99 16.43
N LYS A 307 -17.28 19.63 15.38
CA LYS A 307 -18.12 18.97 14.36
C LYS A 307 -17.36 17.85 13.64
N ILE A 308 -16.11 18.09 13.22
CA ILE A 308 -15.30 17.07 12.53
C ILE A 308 -14.89 15.93 13.49
N GLU A 309 -14.50 16.25 14.72
CA GLU A 309 -14.10 15.23 15.71
C GLU A 309 -15.26 14.29 16.09
N LYS A 310 -16.50 14.82 16.04
CA LYS A 310 -17.74 14.06 16.31
C LYS A 310 -18.39 13.48 15.04
N THR A 311 -17.77 13.59 13.87
CA THR A 311 -18.40 13.21 12.59
C THR A 311 -18.69 11.70 12.45
N SER A 312 -19.59 11.35 11.53
CA SER A 312 -20.00 9.99 11.20
C SER A 312 -19.55 9.57 9.80
N TRP A 313 -19.65 8.28 9.49
CA TRP A 313 -19.39 7.75 8.14
C TRP A 313 -20.29 8.36 7.06
N GLU A 314 -21.47 8.83 7.44
CA GLU A 314 -22.40 9.46 6.51
C GLU A 314 -22.13 10.94 6.29
N HIS A 315 -21.60 11.65 7.29
CA HIS A 315 -21.51 13.11 7.28
C HIS A 315 -20.09 13.65 7.09
N TRP A 316 -19.05 12.83 7.28
CA TRP A 316 -17.64 13.28 7.23
C TRP A 316 -17.28 14.09 5.99
N LYS A 317 -17.87 13.76 4.83
CA LYS A 317 -17.57 14.46 3.59
C LYS A 317 -18.03 15.91 3.63
N ASN A 318 -19.24 16.15 4.14
CA ASN A 318 -19.80 17.49 4.26
C ASN A 318 -19.00 18.28 5.31
N ASP A 319 -18.68 17.66 6.44
CA ASP A 319 -17.94 18.31 7.53
C ASP A 319 -16.51 18.69 7.12
N ILE A 320 -15.81 17.80 6.37
CA ILE A 320 -14.52 18.14 5.75
C ILE A 320 -14.68 19.33 4.79
N GLN A 321 -15.74 19.36 3.98
CA GLN A 321 -15.94 20.42 3.00
C GLN A 321 -16.19 21.76 3.69
N ASP A 322 -16.99 21.77 4.75
CA ASP A 322 -17.22 22.95 5.58
C ASP A 322 -15.91 23.45 6.19
N PHE A 323 -15.06 22.54 6.69
CA PHE A 323 -13.76 22.91 7.22
C PHE A 323 -12.81 23.46 6.16
N ALA A 324 -12.74 22.83 4.99
CA ALA A 324 -11.94 23.32 3.87
C ALA A 324 -12.40 24.71 3.41
N ARG A 325 -13.72 24.97 3.40
CA ARG A 325 -14.29 26.29 3.10
C ARG A 325 -13.91 27.29 4.19
N PHE A 326 -14.00 26.93 5.46
CA PHE A 326 -13.60 27.80 6.58
C PHE A 326 -12.11 28.15 6.53
N ILE A 327 -11.23 27.18 6.26
CA ILE A 327 -9.81 27.47 6.11
C ILE A 327 -9.55 28.48 4.96
N SER A 328 -10.40 28.44 3.94
CA SER A 328 -10.31 29.33 2.79
C SER A 328 -11.12 30.63 2.95
N SER A 329 -11.89 30.79 4.03
CA SER A 329 -12.97 31.79 4.12
C SER A 329 -12.48 33.22 4.40
N SER A 330 -11.27 33.38 4.92
CA SER A 330 -10.84 34.61 5.59
C SER A 330 -9.38 34.94 5.27
N PRO A 331 -9.02 36.21 4.97
CA PRO A 331 -7.63 36.67 4.96
C PRO A 331 -6.82 36.29 6.20
N THR A 332 -7.38 36.39 7.41
CA THR A 332 -6.69 35.99 8.65
C THR A 332 -6.41 34.51 8.66
N MET A 333 -7.39 33.68 8.29
CA MET A 333 -7.21 32.24 8.18
C MET A 333 -6.17 31.86 7.10
N GLN A 334 -6.15 32.56 5.97
CA GLN A 334 -5.11 32.38 4.97
C GLN A 334 -3.72 32.77 5.49
N LYS A 335 -3.60 33.83 6.31
CA LYS A 335 -2.35 34.18 7.00
C LYS A 335 -1.95 33.08 8.00
N VAL A 336 -2.90 32.54 8.76
CA VAL A 336 -2.70 31.41 9.69
C VAL A 336 -2.10 30.23 8.93
N ILE A 337 -2.78 29.79 7.87
CA ILE A 337 -2.31 28.67 7.04
C ILE A 337 -0.97 28.99 6.41
N ASN A 338 -0.74 30.16 5.84
CA ASN A 338 0.56 30.51 5.24
C ASN A 338 1.70 30.53 6.28
N LYS A 339 1.42 30.90 7.55
CA LYS A 339 2.42 30.88 8.62
C LYS A 339 2.73 29.45 9.09
N ILE A 340 1.72 28.60 9.15
CA ILE A 340 1.83 27.19 9.54
C ILE A 340 2.47 26.36 8.40
N TYR A 341 2.07 26.66 7.16
CA TYR A 341 2.48 26.02 5.92
C TYR A 341 3.68 26.75 5.30
N ARG A 342 4.82 26.76 6.01
CA ARG A 342 6.07 27.33 5.49
C ARG A 342 6.81 26.40 4.52
N HIS A 343 6.52 25.10 4.56
CA HIS A 343 7.17 24.13 3.68
C HIS A 343 6.48 24.06 2.33
N LYS A 344 7.22 24.39 1.26
CA LYS A 344 6.78 24.29 -0.14
C LYS A 344 6.71 22.84 -0.67
N ARG A 345 6.77 21.82 0.21
CA ARG A 345 6.79 20.43 -0.23
C ARG A 345 5.38 19.99 -0.59
N ASN A 346 5.13 19.75 -1.87
CA ASN A 346 3.88 19.18 -2.33
C ASN A 346 3.94 17.65 -2.21
N TYR A 347 2.96 17.07 -1.52
CA TYR A 347 2.78 15.64 -1.36
C TYR A 347 1.80 15.13 -2.42
N ASP A 348 2.17 14.05 -3.11
CA ASP A 348 1.23 13.32 -3.96
C ASP A 348 0.32 12.44 -3.08
N ILE A 349 -0.73 13.07 -2.51
CA ILE A 349 -1.70 12.43 -1.62
C ILE A 349 -2.47 11.31 -2.34
N GLU A 350 -2.80 11.52 -3.62
CA GLU A 350 -3.52 10.54 -4.44
C GLU A 350 -2.67 9.28 -4.61
N GLU A 351 -1.40 9.42 -5.01
CA GLU A 351 -0.46 8.29 -5.11
C GLU A 351 -0.30 7.56 -3.77
N ALA A 352 -0.24 8.28 -2.66
CA ALA A 352 -0.12 7.67 -1.33
C ALA A 352 -1.34 6.81 -0.97
N ILE A 353 -2.56 7.32 -1.20
CA ILE A 353 -3.79 6.58 -0.95
C ILE A 353 -3.89 5.36 -1.86
N GLU A 354 -3.64 5.55 -3.16
CA GLU A 354 -3.79 4.48 -4.13
C GLU A 354 -2.75 3.38 -3.94
N THR A 355 -1.50 3.74 -3.65
CA THR A 355 -0.44 2.77 -3.35
C THR A 355 -0.81 1.95 -2.11
N SER A 356 -1.14 2.60 -1.00
CA SER A 356 -1.51 1.89 0.25
C SER A 356 -2.70 0.96 0.07
N ALA A 357 -3.69 1.38 -0.73
CA ALA A 357 -4.86 0.57 -1.04
C ALA A 357 -4.50 -0.70 -1.83
N ILE A 358 -3.64 -0.60 -2.84
CA ILE A 358 -3.25 -1.77 -3.64
C ILE A 358 -2.41 -2.76 -2.82
N HIS A 359 -1.57 -2.27 -1.91
CA HIS A 359 -0.80 -3.12 -0.99
C HIS A 359 -1.64 -3.70 0.17
N GLY A 360 -2.89 -3.25 0.33
CA GLY A 360 -3.83 -3.76 1.34
C GLY A 360 -3.47 -3.36 2.78
N THR A 361 -2.67 -2.31 2.96
CA THR A 361 -2.20 -1.83 4.26
C THR A 361 -3.05 -0.69 4.82
N GLY A 362 -3.74 0.05 3.94
CA GLY A 362 -4.47 1.27 4.29
C GLY A 362 -3.51 2.42 4.62
N LEU A 363 -3.73 3.60 4.05
CA LEU A 363 -2.86 4.75 4.26
C LEU A 363 -2.86 5.21 5.74
N TYR A 364 -3.95 4.99 6.48
CA TYR A 364 -4.02 5.33 7.90
C TYR A 364 -2.94 4.61 8.73
N ASN A 365 -2.78 3.30 8.52
CA ASN A 365 -1.78 2.53 9.28
C ASN A 365 -0.36 2.98 8.93
N GLU A 366 -0.09 3.26 7.66
CA GLU A 366 1.21 3.76 7.23
C GLU A 366 1.51 5.16 7.74
N TYR A 367 0.51 6.04 7.71
CA TYR A 367 0.58 7.38 8.28
C TYR A 367 0.94 7.31 9.78
N MET A 368 0.32 6.40 10.52
CA MET A 368 0.59 6.20 11.95
C MET A 368 1.98 5.60 12.25
N ILE A 369 2.56 4.85 11.31
CA ILE A 369 3.86 4.16 11.50
C ILE A 369 5.04 5.03 11.01
N THR A 370 4.83 5.92 10.03
CA THR A 370 5.91 6.76 9.53
C THR A 370 6.21 7.92 10.49
N ARG A 371 7.39 7.90 11.11
CA ARG A 371 7.90 9.07 11.87
C ARG A 371 8.14 10.22 10.90
N ARG A 372 7.37 11.29 11.03
CA ARG A 372 7.54 12.55 10.31
C ARG A 372 7.91 13.64 11.30
N SER A 373 8.59 14.68 10.84
CA SER A 373 8.69 15.88 11.66
C SER A 373 7.31 16.52 11.82
N ARG A 374 7.04 17.16 12.96
CA ARG A 374 5.77 17.87 13.21
C ARG A 374 5.34 18.76 12.04
N LYS A 375 6.29 19.49 11.45
CA LYS A 375 6.04 20.38 10.29
C LYS A 375 5.59 19.61 9.04
N GLU A 376 6.18 18.45 8.77
CA GLU A 376 5.78 17.60 7.64
C GLU A 376 4.40 16.97 7.85
N GLU A 377 4.06 16.59 9.08
CA GLU A 377 2.72 16.10 9.42
C GLU A 377 1.67 17.15 9.16
N ILE A 378 1.86 18.37 9.68
CA ILE A 378 0.93 19.48 9.47
C ILE A 378 0.75 19.78 7.98
N THR A 379 1.85 19.82 7.23
CA THR A 379 1.85 20.08 5.78
C THR A 379 1.07 18.99 5.03
N PHE A 380 1.29 17.72 5.39
CA PHE A 380 0.59 16.59 4.79
C PHE A 380 -0.90 16.58 5.16
N SER A 381 -1.25 16.80 6.43
CA SER A 381 -2.63 16.84 6.90
C SER A 381 -3.41 17.95 6.21
N TYR A 382 -2.84 19.15 6.08
CA TYR A 382 -3.47 20.22 5.31
C TYR A 382 -3.74 19.81 3.85
N GLN A 383 -2.74 19.27 3.14
CA GLN A 383 -2.94 18.83 1.76
C GLN A 383 -3.94 17.66 1.64
N LEU A 384 -3.97 16.76 2.63
CA LEU A 384 -4.94 15.68 2.70
C LEU A 384 -6.36 16.21 2.93
N LEU A 385 -6.56 17.19 3.81
CA LEU A 385 -7.85 17.86 3.99
C LEU A 385 -8.35 18.44 2.65
N MET A 386 -7.48 19.16 1.95
CA MET A 386 -7.82 19.75 0.66
C MET A 386 -8.15 18.68 -0.37
N TYR A 387 -7.40 17.57 -0.39
CA TYR A 387 -7.67 16.44 -1.26
C TYR A 387 -9.04 15.80 -0.96
N LEU A 388 -9.32 15.52 0.31
CA LEU A 388 -10.53 14.85 0.75
C LEU A 388 -11.78 15.70 0.46
N SER A 389 -11.72 17.02 0.69
CA SER A 389 -12.85 17.93 0.45
C SER A 389 -13.30 17.99 -1.01
N ILE A 390 -12.37 17.83 -1.95
CA ILE A 390 -12.63 17.98 -3.38
C ILE A 390 -12.94 16.63 -4.03
N LYS A 391 -12.10 15.61 -3.78
CA LYS A 391 -12.12 14.37 -4.55
C LYS A 391 -12.69 13.16 -3.82
N ALA A 392 -12.74 13.17 -2.49
CA ALA A 392 -13.04 11.93 -1.78
C ALA A 392 -14.54 11.58 -1.81
N ASN A 393 -14.77 10.27 -1.81
CA ASN A 393 -16.07 9.64 -1.65
C ASN A 393 -15.90 8.43 -0.70
N LYS A 394 -16.99 7.73 -0.38
CA LYS A 394 -16.96 6.56 0.51
C LYS A 394 -15.91 5.51 0.07
N LYS A 395 -15.71 5.29 -1.24
CA LYS A 395 -14.68 4.36 -1.74
C LYS A 395 -13.25 4.88 -1.52
N THR A 396 -13.01 6.18 -1.71
CA THR A 396 -11.71 6.80 -1.40
C THR A 396 -11.38 6.67 0.08
N MET A 397 -12.38 6.85 0.95
CA MET A 397 -12.21 6.73 2.39
C MET A 397 -12.00 5.26 2.81
N ALA A 398 -12.74 4.32 2.24
CA ALA A 398 -12.52 2.88 2.44
C ALA A 398 -11.10 2.45 2.04
N LYS A 399 -10.59 2.94 0.91
CA LYS A 399 -9.19 2.75 0.49
C LYS A 399 -8.18 3.29 1.50
N PHE A 400 -8.49 4.42 2.14
CA PHE A 400 -7.65 5.01 3.19
C PHE A 400 -7.52 4.07 4.40
N PHE A 401 -8.60 3.38 4.79
CA PHE A 401 -8.61 2.41 5.88
C PHE A 401 -8.20 0.99 5.46
N GLY A 402 -8.15 0.70 4.16
CA GLY A 402 -7.96 -0.66 3.64
C GLY A 402 -9.15 -1.59 3.88
N SER A 403 -10.35 -1.05 4.14
CA SER A 403 -11.57 -1.82 4.41
C SER A 403 -12.82 -1.04 3.99
N ASP A 404 -13.83 -1.75 3.48
CA ASP A 404 -15.16 -1.21 3.20
C ASP A 404 -16.05 -1.15 4.46
N ASP A 405 -15.71 -1.91 5.52
CA ASP A 405 -16.40 -1.88 6.83
C ASP A 405 -15.76 -0.82 7.74
N VAL A 406 -16.12 0.43 7.47
CA VAL A 406 -15.71 1.61 8.23
C VAL A 406 -16.87 2.04 9.13
N ARG A 407 -16.71 1.82 10.44
CA ARG A 407 -17.64 2.30 11.47
C ARG A 407 -17.32 3.72 11.88
N ASP A 408 -18.31 4.45 12.40
CA ASP A 408 -18.17 5.83 12.87
C ASP A 408 -16.97 6.04 13.81
N GLN A 409 -16.71 5.09 14.72
CA GLN A 409 -15.55 5.15 15.60
C GLN A 409 -14.22 5.29 14.84
N LYS A 410 -14.02 4.51 13.77
CA LYS A 410 -12.79 4.59 12.95
C LYS A 410 -12.68 5.92 12.22
N VAL A 411 -13.81 6.49 11.81
CA VAL A 411 -13.88 7.80 11.17
C VAL A 411 -13.42 8.88 12.17
N ARG A 412 -13.99 8.88 13.38
CA ARG A 412 -13.61 9.84 14.44
C ARG A 412 -12.13 9.71 14.82
N GLU A 413 -11.65 8.49 15.04
CA GLU A 413 -10.24 8.25 15.34
C GLU A 413 -9.31 8.74 14.23
N PHE A 414 -9.70 8.56 12.96
CA PHE A 414 -8.94 9.09 11.83
C PHE A 414 -8.86 10.61 11.89
N PHE A 415 -9.99 11.29 12.07
CA PHE A 415 -10.02 12.75 12.08
C PHE A 415 -9.25 13.36 13.25
N ASP A 416 -9.42 12.79 14.43
CA ASP A 416 -8.65 13.18 15.61
C ASP A 416 -7.16 13.00 15.31
N LYS A 417 -6.69 11.78 15.02
CA LYS A 417 -5.24 11.52 14.90
C LYS A 417 -4.58 12.23 13.72
N VAL A 418 -5.23 12.28 12.56
CA VAL A 418 -4.61 12.83 11.34
C VAL A 418 -4.58 14.35 11.38
N PHE A 419 -5.60 15.00 11.93
CA PHE A 419 -5.67 16.47 11.95
C PHE A 419 -5.30 17.10 13.29
N ARG A 420 -5.04 16.33 14.35
CA ARG A 420 -4.67 16.85 15.70
C ARG A 420 -3.63 17.96 15.66
N ASN A 421 -2.49 17.70 15.02
CA ASN A 421 -1.39 18.67 14.97
C ASN A 421 -1.74 19.89 14.13
N LEU A 422 -2.56 19.72 13.07
CA LEU A 422 -3.07 20.84 12.29
C LEU A 422 -4.03 21.71 13.15
N TYR A 423 -4.97 21.09 13.86
CA TYR A 423 -5.89 21.80 14.75
C TYR A 423 -5.16 22.56 15.85
N PHE A 424 -4.17 21.94 16.47
CA PHE A 424 -3.39 22.55 17.53
C PHE A 424 -2.65 23.80 17.06
N GLU A 425 -2.01 23.75 15.89
CA GLU A 425 -1.30 24.92 15.34
C GLU A 425 -2.25 26.05 14.92
N ILE A 426 -3.39 25.72 14.31
CA ILE A 426 -4.41 26.72 13.96
C ILE A 426 -4.93 27.38 15.23
N ASN A 427 -5.27 26.59 16.25
CA ASN A 427 -5.74 27.10 17.53
C ASN A 427 -4.74 28.05 18.18
N ASN A 428 -3.48 27.61 18.35
CA ASN A 428 -2.46 28.42 19.00
C ASN A 428 -2.22 29.74 18.28
N TYR A 429 -2.26 29.71 16.95
CA TYR A 429 -2.06 30.92 16.19
C TYR A 429 -3.25 31.88 16.30
N LEU A 430 -4.49 31.38 16.24
CA LEU A 430 -5.68 32.22 16.44
C LEU A 430 -5.70 32.82 17.84
N VAL A 431 -5.41 32.03 18.88
CA VAL A 431 -5.32 32.52 20.27
C VAL A 431 -4.24 33.60 20.40
N SER A 432 -3.09 33.45 19.74
CA SER A 432 -2.02 34.46 19.77
C SER A 432 -2.40 35.81 19.13
N LEU A 433 -3.52 35.86 18.40
CA LEU A 433 -4.05 37.09 17.81
C LEU A 433 -5.17 37.72 18.66
N ILE A 434 -5.66 37.04 19.69
CA ILE A 434 -6.68 37.57 20.61
C ILE A 434 -5.98 38.46 21.64
N PRO A 435 -6.39 39.73 21.80
CA PRO A 435 -5.86 40.61 22.84
C PRO A 435 -5.99 40.01 24.26
N GLU A 436 -4.95 40.13 25.08
CA GLU A 436 -4.87 39.50 26.41
C GLU A 436 -6.01 39.93 27.35
N ASN A 437 -6.49 41.17 27.22
CA ASN A 437 -7.61 41.73 27.97
C ASN A 437 -8.97 41.06 27.64
N VAL A 438 -9.11 40.45 26.47
CA VAL A 438 -10.32 39.69 26.08
C VAL A 438 -10.17 38.21 26.46
N ALA A 439 -8.94 37.68 26.46
CA ALA A 439 -8.65 36.30 26.85
C ALA A 439 -8.95 36.03 28.34
N GLN A 440 -8.70 37.01 29.23
CA GLN A 440 -8.95 36.89 30.67
C GLN A 440 -10.43 36.77 31.04
N ASN A 441 -11.35 37.34 30.25
CA ASN A 441 -12.80 37.27 30.51
C ASN A 441 -13.43 35.90 30.18
N ASN A 442 -12.69 34.96 29.59
CA ASN A 442 -13.17 33.60 29.29
C ASN A 442 -12.68 32.53 30.30
N TYR A 443 -11.97 32.92 31.35
CA TYR A 443 -11.48 32.02 32.41
C TYR A 443 -11.87 32.57 33.78
N ILE A 444 -12.87 31.98 34.43
CA ILE A 444 -13.18 32.27 35.84
C ILE A 444 -12.42 31.26 36.70
N THR A 445 -11.51 31.74 37.53
CA THR A 445 -10.85 30.94 38.57
C THR A 445 -11.71 30.89 39.83
N PHE A 446 -12.13 29.69 40.24
CA PHE A 446 -12.63 29.41 41.59
C PHE A 446 -11.69 28.41 42.27
N ASN A 447 -11.22 28.73 43.48
CA ASN A 447 -10.50 27.85 44.41
C ASN A 447 -9.65 26.73 43.78
N ASN A 448 -8.50 27.10 43.22
CA ASN A 448 -7.46 26.20 42.71
C ASN A 448 -7.84 25.25 41.56
N SER A 449 -8.95 25.49 40.86
CA SER A 449 -9.26 24.81 39.59
C SER A 449 -9.53 25.81 38.47
N MET A 450 -8.86 25.60 37.32
CA MET A 450 -9.10 26.37 36.09
C MET A 450 -10.26 25.71 35.32
N ILE A 451 -11.39 26.40 35.23
CA ILE A 451 -12.50 25.98 34.36
C ILE A 451 -12.33 26.72 33.02
N ASN A 452 -12.23 25.94 31.94
CA ASN A 452 -12.15 26.45 30.57
C ASN A 452 -13.56 26.58 29.99
N LEU A 453 -14.15 27.78 30.05
CA LEU A 453 -15.50 28.04 29.52
C LEU A 453 -15.61 27.86 27.99
N ALA A 454 -14.49 27.75 27.27
CA ALA A 454 -14.51 27.54 25.81
C ALA A 454 -14.81 26.09 25.39
N ASN A 455 -14.87 25.13 26.33
CA ASN A 455 -15.09 23.71 26.03
C ASN A 455 -16.42 23.13 26.56
N ASP A 456 -17.23 23.91 27.29
CA ASP A 456 -18.54 23.44 27.79
C ASP A 456 -19.68 23.93 26.88
N GLU A 457 -20.31 22.99 26.16
CA GLU A 457 -21.54 23.21 25.40
C GLU A 457 -22.80 23.18 26.32
N GLY A 458 -22.63 23.18 27.64
CA GLY A 458 -23.74 23.18 28.60
C GLY A 458 -24.23 24.59 28.93
N LEU A 459 -25.52 24.86 28.70
CA LEU A 459 -26.20 26.00 29.32
C LEU A 459 -26.07 25.87 30.86
N ILE A 460 -25.17 26.64 31.46
CA ILE A 460 -25.11 26.79 32.91
C ILE A 460 -26.27 27.73 33.30
N ASN A 461 -27.37 27.14 33.76
CA ASN A 461 -28.43 27.88 34.42
C ASN A 461 -27.98 28.14 35.86
N ALA A 462 -27.18 29.18 36.07
CA ALA A 462 -26.85 29.65 37.41
C ALA A 462 -27.98 30.53 37.92
N SER A 463 -28.94 29.95 38.65
CA SER A 463 -29.85 30.75 39.46
C SER A 463 -29.10 31.25 40.70
N MET A 464 -28.78 32.55 40.75
CA MET A 464 -28.42 33.20 42.00
C MET A 464 -29.69 33.33 42.83
N ASN A 465 -29.82 32.50 43.87
CA ASN A 465 -30.68 32.86 44.99
C ASN A 465 -29.99 34.00 45.73
N ILE A 466 -30.40 35.23 45.43
CA ILE A 466 -30.14 36.36 46.31
C ILE A 466 -31.02 36.10 47.53
N GLY A 467 -30.39 35.66 48.63
CA GLY A 467 -31.05 35.67 49.93
C GLY A 467 -31.50 37.09 50.20
N VAL A 468 -32.82 37.27 50.30
CA VAL A 468 -33.42 38.50 50.80
C VAL A 468 -32.93 38.64 52.23
N GLU A 469 -32.08 39.63 52.49
CA GLU A 469 -31.86 40.11 53.86
C GLU A 469 -33.24 40.56 54.37
N GLN A 470 -33.72 39.87 55.40
CA GLN A 470 -34.91 40.30 56.13
C GLN A 470 -34.55 41.58 56.87
N ASP A 471 -35.31 42.64 56.58
CA ASP A 471 -35.28 43.89 57.34
C ASP A 471 -35.61 43.58 58.81
N GLU A 472 -34.63 43.71 59.69
CA GLU A 472 -34.84 43.98 61.11
C GLU A 472 -34.88 45.51 61.28
N GLU A 473 -36.08 46.08 61.36
CA GLU A 473 -36.30 47.41 61.96
C GLU A 473 -37.48 47.33 62.94
N ASP A 474 -37.09 47.20 64.21
CA ASP A 474 -37.54 47.91 65.41
C ASP A 474 -39.03 48.29 65.57
N ASP A 475 -39.64 47.67 66.60
CA ASP A 475 -40.89 48.08 67.24
C ASP A 475 -40.70 49.40 68.03
N ASP A 476 -41.53 50.41 67.74
CA ASP A 476 -41.95 51.49 68.66
C ASP A 476 -43.41 51.27 69.09
#